data_AF-A0A940MZW7-F1
#
_entry.id   AF-A0A940MZW7-F1
#
_cell.length_a   1.000
_cell.length_b   1.000
_cell.length_c   1.000
_cell.angle_alpha   90.00
_cell.angle_beta   90.00
_cell.angle_gamma   90.00
#
_symmetry.space_group_name_H-M   'P 1'
#
loop_
_entity.id
_entity.type
_entity.pdbx_description
1 polymer ?
#
loop_
_entity_poly.entity_id
_entity_poly.type
_entity_poly.pdbx_seq_one_letter_code
_entity_poly.pdbx_strand_id
1 'polypeptide(L)'
;MNEVRTVFDGGGLRVRVADGNDSDVAVVTFAPWQRQQNIAGEGFGEAFLAANGIDAIHVTCARNDWYQAEAMAAVIPTINAVLGGTGRRRVGYGSSMGGFAALTFSAALGLDSVIALSPQYSVDRRLVSFETRWADDLDTLCWRYPMAAGPGGRAKWNLLYDPFSVDARHVDLIRALRPVTEFRLPFSGHPSGDFLKQTRLLSKMVLTLLRKDADPASFRSAVRCKRRRSATYWRQLARVLAIRQNPAAAMRALTQAVMLAPANLDYQYARGQLAMKLRDYSLAVWSFEAAVAGAPMNARYHYNLARALRAAGKREPALDAVRQAILLDPRDEYSGLVEQLVKAGRKRGPATTS
;
A
#
# COMPACT_ATOMS: atom_id res chain seq x y z
N MET A 1 -31.62 -2.29 4.29
CA MET A 1 -30.39 -1.52 4.55
C MET A 1 -30.02 -1.78 5.99
N ASN A 2 -28.81 -2.27 6.24
CA ASN A 2 -28.34 -2.45 7.61
C ASN A 2 -28.19 -1.06 8.24
N GLU A 3 -28.71 -0.88 9.45
CA GLU A 3 -28.62 0.39 10.16
C GLU A 3 -27.17 0.60 10.63
N VAL A 4 -26.60 1.77 10.33
CA VAL A 4 -25.27 2.14 10.81
C VAL A 4 -25.38 3.31 11.76
N ARG A 5 -25.04 3.10 13.02
CA ARG A 5 -25.12 4.14 14.08
C ARG A 5 -23.73 4.54 14.56
N THR A 6 -23.56 5.82 14.89
CA THR A 6 -22.34 6.33 15.55
C THR A 6 -22.47 6.14 17.06
N VAL A 7 -21.49 5.50 17.68
CA VAL A 7 -21.45 5.25 19.14
C VAL A 7 -20.34 6.03 19.85
N PHE A 8 -19.42 6.60 19.09
CA PHE A 8 -18.39 7.51 19.60
C PHE A 8 -18.00 8.50 18.51
N ASP A 9 -17.82 9.76 18.87
CA ASP A 9 -17.34 10.81 17.97
C ASP A 9 -16.60 11.88 18.79
N GLY A 10 -15.28 11.89 18.71
CA GLY A 10 -14.47 12.78 19.55
C GLY A 10 -12.96 12.56 19.41
N GLY A 11 -12.18 13.58 19.72
CA GLY A 11 -10.71 13.52 19.74
C GLY A 11 -10.07 13.02 18.44
N GLY A 12 -10.71 13.26 17.29
CA GLY A 12 -10.22 12.85 15.97
C GLY A 12 -10.51 11.39 15.59
N LEU A 13 -11.34 10.69 16.37
CA LEU A 13 -11.78 9.33 16.11
C LEU A 13 -13.31 9.24 16.07
N ARG A 14 -13.82 8.33 15.25
CA ARG A 14 -15.24 8.01 15.18
C ARG A 14 -15.43 6.50 15.17
N VAL A 15 -16.41 6.03 15.93
CA VAL A 15 -16.78 4.62 15.98
C VAL A 15 -18.22 4.47 15.49
N ARG A 16 -18.39 3.67 14.43
CA ARG A 16 -19.69 3.33 13.86
C ARG A 16 -19.95 1.84 14.03
N VAL A 17 -21.19 1.47 14.33
CA VAL A 17 -21.64 0.08 14.45
C VAL A 17 -22.59 -0.20 13.29
N ALA A 18 -22.29 -1.23 12.52
CA ALA A 18 -23.11 -1.75 11.44
C ALA A 18 -23.61 -3.14 11.84
N ASP A 19 -24.92 -3.29 12.00
CA ASP A 19 -25.54 -4.55 12.40
C ASP A 19 -25.74 -5.44 11.16
N GLY A 20 -25.10 -6.60 11.13
CA GLY A 20 -25.17 -7.62 10.07
C GLY A 20 -26.09 -8.80 10.38
N ASN A 21 -26.55 -8.91 11.64
CA ASN A 21 -27.28 -10.04 12.24
C ASN A 21 -26.45 -11.33 12.37
N ASP A 22 -25.14 -11.19 12.56
CA ASP A 22 -24.24 -12.32 12.76
C ASP A 22 -24.22 -12.79 14.23
N SER A 23 -24.71 -14.00 14.47
CA SER A 23 -24.75 -14.60 15.81
C SER A 23 -23.40 -15.12 16.30
N ASP A 24 -22.42 -15.30 15.41
CA ASP A 24 -21.20 -16.06 15.73
C ASP A 24 -19.96 -15.17 15.78
N VAL A 25 -19.92 -14.11 14.97
CA VAL A 25 -18.74 -13.24 14.80
C VAL A 25 -19.12 -11.76 14.91
N ALA A 26 -18.29 -11.00 15.62
CA ALA A 26 -18.28 -9.53 15.56
C ALA A 26 -16.89 -9.04 15.16
N VAL A 27 -16.82 -8.11 14.19
CA VAL A 27 -15.56 -7.62 13.63
C VAL A 27 -15.29 -6.19 14.07
N VAL A 28 -14.10 -5.92 14.61
CA VAL A 28 -13.62 -4.56 14.86
C VAL A 28 -12.62 -4.19 13.76
N THR A 29 -12.94 -3.18 12.97
CA THR A 29 -12.09 -2.75 11.85
C THR A 29 -11.41 -1.41 12.15
N PHE A 30 -10.19 -1.25 11.66
CA PHE A 30 -9.43 -0.01 11.75
C PHE A 30 -9.08 0.48 10.34
N ALA A 31 -9.41 1.75 10.05
CA ALA A 31 -9.04 2.44 8.83
C ALA A 31 -7.52 2.35 8.54
N PRO A 32 -7.13 2.08 7.28
CA PRO A 32 -5.74 2.13 6.87
C PRO A 32 -5.25 3.58 6.74
N TRP A 33 -3.95 3.75 6.52
CA TRP A 33 -3.40 5.02 6.08
C TRP A 33 -4.04 5.46 4.76
N GLN A 34 -4.36 6.74 4.63
CA GLN A 34 -4.86 7.35 3.39
C GLN A 34 -4.19 8.70 3.16
N ARG A 35 -4.00 9.11 1.89
CA ARG A 35 -3.49 10.46 1.58
C ARG A 35 -4.35 11.55 2.19
N GLN A 36 -5.66 11.33 2.22
CA GLN A 36 -6.63 12.18 2.87
C GLN A 36 -7.61 11.27 3.61
N GLN A 37 -7.62 11.37 4.94
CA GLN A 37 -8.54 10.60 5.76
C GLN A 37 -9.97 11.14 5.60
N ASN A 38 -10.94 10.23 5.73
CA ASN A 38 -12.36 10.57 5.77
C ASN A 38 -13.00 9.94 7.02
N ILE A 39 -13.00 10.69 8.11
CA ILE A 39 -13.56 10.24 9.39
C ILE A 39 -15.07 9.93 9.31
N ALA A 40 -15.81 10.66 8.48
CA ALA A 40 -17.24 10.48 8.28
C ALA A 40 -17.56 9.40 7.22
N GLY A 41 -16.54 8.91 6.52
CA GLY A 41 -16.68 7.96 5.43
C GLY A 41 -17.02 6.55 5.88
N GLU A 42 -17.04 5.67 4.89
CA GLU A 42 -17.19 4.23 5.08
C GLU A 42 -15.99 3.64 5.85
N GLY A 43 -16.28 2.74 6.78
CA GLY A 43 -15.30 1.98 7.52
C GLY A 43 -14.52 0.98 6.66
N PHE A 44 -13.36 0.53 7.15
CA PHE A 44 -12.54 -0.42 6.41
C PHE A 44 -13.27 -1.76 6.22
N GLY A 45 -13.67 -2.03 4.98
CA GLY A 45 -14.38 -3.26 4.62
C GLY A 45 -15.86 -3.28 5.00
N GLU A 46 -16.47 -2.14 5.35
CA GLU A 46 -17.89 -2.02 5.75
C GLU A 46 -18.84 -2.64 4.70
N ALA A 47 -18.84 -2.18 3.44
CA ALA A 47 -19.67 -2.78 2.39
C ALA A 47 -19.43 -4.28 2.21
N PHE A 48 -18.18 -4.74 2.33
CA PHE A 48 -17.86 -6.16 2.20
C PHE A 48 -18.43 -6.98 3.36
N LEU A 49 -18.30 -6.51 4.60
CA LEU A 49 -18.82 -7.19 5.78
C LEU A 49 -20.35 -7.16 5.80
N ALA A 50 -20.95 -6.01 5.49
CA ALA A 50 -22.39 -5.84 5.37
C ALA A 50 -22.99 -6.75 4.29
N ALA A 51 -22.36 -6.83 3.10
CA ALA A 51 -22.80 -7.72 2.03
C ALA A 51 -22.69 -9.22 2.38
N ASN A 52 -21.97 -9.57 3.45
CA ASN A 52 -21.87 -10.93 3.98
C ASN A 52 -22.61 -11.11 5.32
N GLY A 53 -23.44 -10.14 5.72
CA GLY A 53 -24.24 -10.19 6.94
C GLY A 53 -23.41 -10.25 8.22
N ILE A 54 -22.22 -9.62 8.24
CA ILE A 54 -21.30 -9.65 9.38
C ILE A 54 -21.43 -8.37 10.19
N ASP A 55 -21.65 -8.51 11.51
CA ASP A 55 -21.63 -7.41 12.46
C ASP A 55 -20.25 -6.77 12.54
N ALA A 56 -20.20 -5.45 12.37
CA ALA A 56 -18.94 -4.73 12.31
C ALA A 56 -18.96 -3.42 13.11
N ILE A 57 -17.84 -3.16 13.78
CA ILE A 57 -17.56 -1.92 14.51
C ILE A 57 -16.39 -1.27 13.80
N HIS A 58 -16.64 -0.13 13.16
CA HIS A 58 -15.69 0.58 12.33
C HIS A 58 -15.08 1.75 13.08
N VAL A 59 -13.75 1.72 13.26
CA VAL A 59 -12.99 2.82 13.85
C VAL A 59 -12.30 3.62 12.73
N THR A 60 -12.83 4.80 12.46
CA THR A 60 -12.26 5.77 11.51
C THR A 60 -11.53 6.90 12.24
N CYS A 61 -10.62 7.58 11.54
CA CYS A 61 -9.78 8.62 12.10
C CYS A 61 -9.76 9.85 11.19
N ALA A 62 -9.47 11.02 11.76
CA ALA A 62 -9.32 12.28 11.02
C ALA A 62 -7.91 12.47 10.44
N ARG A 63 -6.91 11.74 10.97
CA ARG A 63 -5.48 11.89 10.61
C ARG A 63 -4.78 10.53 10.62
N ASN A 64 -3.67 10.42 9.90
CA ASN A 64 -2.79 9.25 9.92
C ASN A 64 -1.94 9.20 11.20
N ASP A 65 -2.59 9.19 12.37
CA ASP A 65 -1.93 9.31 13.67
C ASP A 65 -1.52 7.97 14.29
N TRP A 66 -1.62 6.88 13.52
CA TRP A 66 -1.34 5.51 13.98
C TRP A 66 -2.12 5.12 15.24
N TYR A 67 -3.33 5.68 15.39
CA TYR A 67 -4.20 5.45 16.55
C TYR A 67 -3.52 5.80 17.88
N GLN A 68 -2.64 6.82 17.85
CA GLN A 68 -1.97 7.35 19.02
C GLN A 68 -2.77 8.46 19.73
N ALA A 69 -3.98 8.79 19.23
CA ALA A 69 -4.87 9.76 19.86
C ALA A 69 -5.28 9.35 21.29
N GLU A 70 -5.28 10.31 22.21
CA GLU A 70 -5.72 10.12 23.60
C GLU A 70 -7.15 9.54 23.69
N ALA A 71 -8.02 9.90 22.75
CA ALA A 71 -9.39 9.40 22.64
C ALA A 71 -9.49 7.86 22.55
N MET A 72 -8.42 7.13 22.17
CA MET A 72 -8.43 5.67 22.22
C MET A 72 -8.76 5.11 23.61
N ALA A 73 -8.42 5.84 24.69
CA ALA A 73 -8.75 5.47 26.06
C ALA A 73 -10.28 5.39 26.30
N ALA A 74 -11.07 6.22 25.60
CA ALA A 74 -12.53 6.20 25.64
C ALA A 74 -13.13 5.26 24.57
N VAL A 75 -12.50 5.15 23.39
CA VAL A 75 -12.96 4.27 22.30
C VAL A 75 -12.99 2.80 22.72
N ILE A 76 -11.95 2.32 23.41
CA ILE A 76 -11.85 0.91 23.83
C ILE A 76 -13.05 0.46 24.69
N PRO A 77 -13.39 1.13 25.81
CA PRO A 77 -14.55 0.76 26.60
C PRO A 77 -15.87 0.91 25.83
N THR A 78 -16.01 1.91 24.95
CA THR A 78 -17.20 2.03 24.08
C THR A 78 -17.36 0.80 23.18
N ILE A 79 -16.29 0.34 22.52
CA ILE A 79 -16.34 -0.87 21.69
C ILE A 79 -16.68 -2.10 22.54
N ASN A 80 -16.05 -2.23 23.72
CA ASN A 80 -16.33 -3.35 24.63
C ASN A 80 -17.77 -3.39 25.13
N ALA A 81 -18.41 -2.23 25.34
CA ALA A 81 -19.82 -2.15 25.70
C ALA A 81 -20.73 -2.69 24.58
N VAL A 82 -20.40 -2.39 23.32
CA VAL A 82 -21.13 -2.93 22.15
C VAL A 82 -20.90 -4.44 21.98
N LEU A 83 -19.70 -4.94 22.29
CA LEU A 83 -19.35 -6.36 22.16
C LEU A 83 -19.77 -7.23 23.36
N GLY A 84 -20.09 -6.62 24.50
CA GLY A 84 -20.33 -7.28 25.78
C GLY A 84 -21.48 -8.29 25.74
N GLY A 85 -21.38 -9.38 26.52
CA GLY A 85 -22.47 -10.33 26.76
C GLY A 85 -22.90 -11.21 25.57
N THR A 86 -22.27 -11.08 24.40
CA THR A 86 -22.77 -11.73 23.17
C THR A 86 -22.27 -13.15 22.91
N GLY A 87 -21.21 -13.62 23.61
CA GLY A 87 -20.60 -14.94 23.36
C GLY A 87 -19.90 -15.10 22.00
N ARG A 88 -19.99 -14.09 21.12
CA ARG A 88 -19.43 -14.07 19.76
C ARG A 88 -17.91 -14.08 19.75
N ARG A 89 -17.35 -14.72 18.73
CA ARG A 89 -15.93 -14.61 18.38
C ARG A 89 -15.63 -13.18 17.95
N ARG A 90 -14.67 -12.52 18.60
CA ARG A 90 -14.29 -11.14 18.30
C ARG A 90 -13.07 -11.11 17.40
N VAL A 91 -13.17 -10.47 16.24
CA VAL A 91 -12.07 -10.45 15.26
C VAL A 91 -11.64 -9.03 14.92
N GLY A 92 -10.36 -8.74 15.10
CA GLY A 92 -9.76 -7.48 14.63
C GLY A 92 -9.38 -7.57 13.16
N TYR A 93 -9.68 -6.55 12.36
CA TYR A 93 -9.34 -6.53 10.94
C TYR A 93 -8.78 -5.17 10.52
N GLY A 94 -7.63 -5.18 9.86
CA GLY A 94 -7.01 -3.95 9.40
C GLY A 94 -5.91 -4.17 8.38
N SER A 95 -5.53 -3.08 7.71
CA SER A 95 -4.43 -3.05 6.76
C SER A 95 -3.46 -1.92 7.11
N SER A 96 -2.16 -2.16 6.97
CA SER A 96 -1.13 -1.15 7.23
C SER A 96 -1.30 -0.54 8.64
N MET A 97 -1.49 0.77 8.75
CA MET A 97 -1.85 1.48 9.99
C MET A 97 -3.03 0.86 10.76
N GLY A 98 -4.08 0.42 10.08
CA GLY A 98 -5.20 -0.28 10.72
C GLY A 98 -4.82 -1.69 11.19
N GLY A 99 -3.88 -2.34 10.51
CA GLY A 99 -3.31 -3.62 10.95
C GLY A 99 -2.48 -3.45 12.24
N PHE A 100 -1.71 -2.37 12.35
CA PHE A 100 -1.04 -1.97 13.59
C PHE A 100 -2.06 -1.83 14.73
N ALA A 101 -3.12 -1.05 14.55
CA ALA A 101 -4.13 -0.83 15.59
C ALA A 101 -4.85 -2.12 16.01
N ALA A 102 -5.25 -2.96 15.05
CA ALA A 102 -5.90 -4.23 15.33
C ALA A 102 -5.02 -5.16 16.18
N LEU A 103 -3.71 -5.16 15.95
CA LEU A 103 -2.75 -5.93 16.77
C LEU A 103 -2.56 -5.28 18.15
N THR A 104 -2.26 -3.98 18.19
CA THR A 104 -1.97 -3.21 19.41
C THR A 104 -3.12 -3.27 20.42
N PHE A 105 -4.37 -3.11 19.98
CA PHE A 105 -5.54 -3.09 20.87
C PHE A 105 -6.21 -4.46 21.04
N SER A 106 -5.62 -5.54 20.50
CA SER A 106 -6.25 -6.86 20.50
C SER A 106 -6.56 -7.40 21.90
N ALA A 107 -5.68 -7.17 22.87
CA ALA A 107 -5.89 -7.59 24.26
C ALA A 107 -7.00 -6.76 24.93
N ALA A 108 -6.95 -5.42 24.78
CA ALA A 108 -7.89 -4.50 25.42
C ALA A 108 -9.34 -4.66 24.90
N LEU A 109 -9.49 -5.11 23.65
CA LEU A 109 -10.78 -5.41 23.02
C LEU A 109 -11.24 -6.86 23.24
N GLY A 110 -10.42 -7.68 23.92
CA GLY A 110 -10.72 -9.08 24.20
C GLY A 110 -10.84 -9.94 22.94
N LEU A 111 -10.07 -9.62 21.89
CA LEU A 111 -10.17 -10.28 20.59
C LEU A 111 -9.71 -11.75 20.64
N ASP A 112 -10.34 -12.58 19.82
CA ASP A 112 -10.03 -14.00 19.61
C ASP A 112 -9.01 -14.19 18.48
N SER A 113 -9.07 -13.29 17.49
CA SER A 113 -8.25 -13.35 16.29
C SER A 113 -8.01 -11.96 15.73
N VAL A 114 -6.90 -11.78 15.04
CA VAL A 114 -6.60 -10.58 14.25
C VAL A 114 -6.24 -10.99 12.83
N ILE A 115 -6.80 -10.30 11.86
CA ILE A 115 -6.43 -10.37 10.44
C ILE A 115 -5.72 -9.07 10.10
N ALA A 116 -4.39 -9.11 10.03
CA ALA A 116 -3.58 -7.93 9.73
C ALA A 116 -2.96 -8.04 8.34
N LEU A 117 -3.42 -7.19 7.41
CA LEU A 117 -2.86 -7.08 6.07
C LEU A 117 -1.67 -6.12 6.09
N SER A 118 -0.48 -6.63 5.78
CA SER A 118 0.75 -5.85 5.70
C SER A 118 0.94 -4.92 6.90
N PRO A 119 0.92 -5.43 8.15
CA PRO A 119 1.03 -4.59 9.34
C PRO A 119 2.43 -3.98 9.46
N GLN A 120 2.50 -2.80 10.06
CA GLN A 120 3.76 -2.21 10.54
C GLN A 120 3.85 -2.46 12.04
N TYR A 121 5.04 -2.83 12.51
CA TYR A 121 5.33 -2.93 13.94
C TYR A 121 5.28 -1.56 14.61
N SER A 122 5.91 -0.58 13.96
CA SER A 122 5.94 0.83 14.33
C SER A 122 6.32 1.61 13.08
N VAL A 123 6.16 2.93 13.12
CA VAL A 123 6.78 3.84 12.15
C VAL A 123 7.71 4.85 12.82
N ASP A 124 7.90 4.72 14.13
CA ASP A 124 8.89 5.49 14.87
C ASP A 124 10.30 5.14 14.39
N ARG A 125 10.98 6.09 13.74
CA ARG A 125 12.33 5.88 13.22
C ARG A 125 13.37 5.57 14.29
N ARG A 126 13.10 5.91 15.55
CA ARG A 126 13.96 5.55 16.68
C ARG A 126 13.95 4.04 16.93
N LEU A 127 12.83 3.37 16.61
CA LEU A 127 12.66 1.93 16.72
C LEU A 127 12.90 1.20 15.40
N VAL A 128 12.50 1.82 14.28
CA VAL A 128 12.54 1.22 12.94
C VAL A 128 13.18 2.16 11.93
N SER A 129 14.49 2.35 12.00
CA SER A 129 15.25 3.23 11.10
C SER A 129 15.13 2.88 9.61
N PHE A 130 14.65 1.67 9.29
CA PHE A 130 14.43 1.21 7.93
C PHE A 130 13.10 1.63 7.31
N GLU A 131 12.16 2.12 8.11
CA GLU A 131 10.86 2.55 7.61
C GLU A 131 10.91 4.00 7.18
N THR A 132 10.84 4.23 5.87
CA THR A 132 10.96 5.55 5.27
C THR A 132 9.68 5.99 4.57
N ARG A 133 8.70 5.12 4.38
CA ARG A 133 7.51 5.38 3.54
C ARG A 133 6.60 6.48 4.07
N TRP A 134 6.59 6.68 5.38
CA TRP A 134 5.65 7.54 6.08
C TRP A 134 6.31 8.78 6.67
N ALA A 135 7.49 9.15 6.15
CA ALA A 135 8.36 10.21 6.67
C ALA A 135 7.61 11.46 7.14
N ASP A 136 6.73 11.97 6.28
CA ASP A 136 6.04 13.24 6.46
C ASP A 136 5.02 13.22 7.61
N ASP A 137 4.52 12.04 7.99
CA ASP A 137 3.56 11.88 9.08
C ASP A 137 4.24 11.85 10.47
N LEU A 138 5.54 11.53 10.53
CA LEU A 138 6.22 11.08 11.76
C LEU A 138 6.56 12.20 12.74
N ASP A 139 6.88 13.39 12.24
CA ASP A 139 7.39 14.48 13.08
C ASP A 139 6.33 15.02 14.05
N THR A 140 5.07 14.62 13.88
CA THR A 140 3.93 15.07 14.69
C THR A 140 3.36 14.01 15.63
N LEU A 141 3.89 12.78 15.60
CA LEU A 141 3.34 11.66 16.39
C LEU A 141 3.85 11.66 17.83
N CYS A 142 2.93 11.73 18.78
CA CYS A 142 3.19 11.42 20.18
C CYS A 142 2.84 9.94 20.44
N TRP A 143 3.85 9.09 20.61
CA TRP A 143 3.64 7.65 20.85
C TRP A 143 3.10 7.38 22.25
N ARG A 144 1.84 6.93 22.33
CA ARG A 144 1.13 6.59 23.58
C ARG A 144 0.83 5.10 23.70
N TYR A 145 0.53 4.46 22.57
CA TYR A 145 0.12 3.05 22.49
C TYR A 145 1.08 2.30 21.56
N PRO A 146 2.32 2.03 22.01
CA PRO A 146 3.25 1.18 21.26
C PRO A 146 2.74 -0.27 21.22
N MET A 147 3.06 -1.00 20.15
CA MET A 147 2.83 -2.43 20.11
C MET A 147 3.78 -3.13 21.10
N ALA A 148 3.26 -3.58 22.23
CA ALA A 148 4.06 -4.10 23.32
C ALA A 148 3.97 -5.63 23.45
N ALA A 149 5.04 -6.25 23.94
CA ALA A 149 5.04 -7.60 24.49
C ALA A 149 4.40 -7.57 25.89
N GLY A 150 3.08 -7.40 25.98
CA GLY A 150 2.34 -7.48 27.24
C GLY A 150 1.73 -8.88 27.45
N PRO A 151 1.27 -9.21 28.68
CA PRO A 151 0.71 -10.54 28.96
C PRO A 151 -0.51 -10.81 28.09
N GLY A 152 -0.34 -11.72 27.12
CA GLY A 152 -1.29 -12.80 26.89
C GLY A 152 -2.70 -12.44 26.44
N GLY A 153 -2.88 -11.45 25.55
CA GLY A 153 -4.14 -11.39 24.80
C GLY A 153 -4.35 -12.72 24.05
N ARG A 154 -5.47 -13.42 24.27
CA ARG A 154 -5.76 -14.74 23.65
C ARG A 154 -5.85 -14.70 22.11
N ALA A 155 -5.85 -13.51 21.52
CA ALA A 155 -5.96 -13.30 20.10
C ALA A 155 -4.89 -14.05 19.30
N LYS A 156 -5.31 -14.85 18.32
CA LYS A 156 -4.42 -15.38 17.29
C LYS A 156 -4.11 -14.32 16.25
N TRP A 157 -2.83 -13.98 16.07
CA TRP A 157 -2.40 -12.95 15.12
C TRP A 157 -2.10 -13.56 13.76
N ASN A 158 -2.95 -13.28 12.76
CA ASN A 158 -2.79 -13.73 11.38
C ASN A 158 -2.22 -12.58 10.54
N LEU A 159 -0.97 -12.71 10.08
CA LEU A 159 -0.26 -11.67 9.36
C LEU A 159 -0.18 -12.04 7.87
N LEU A 160 -0.80 -11.24 7.00
CA LEU A 160 -0.80 -11.43 5.55
C LEU A 160 0.12 -10.40 4.91
N TYR A 161 1.26 -10.79 4.35
CA TYR A 161 2.29 -9.82 3.93
C TYR A 161 3.19 -10.34 2.80
N ASP A 162 3.89 -9.41 2.14
CA ASP A 162 4.91 -9.72 1.14
C ASP A 162 6.29 -9.97 1.81
N PRO A 163 6.84 -11.19 1.77
CA PRO A 163 8.17 -11.47 2.32
C PRO A 163 9.32 -10.82 1.53
N PHE A 164 9.06 -10.25 0.36
CA PHE A 164 10.04 -9.54 -0.46
C PHE A 164 9.88 -8.01 -0.42
N SER A 165 9.01 -7.51 0.47
CA SER A 165 8.89 -6.08 0.78
C SER A 165 9.50 -5.77 2.14
N VAL A 166 9.54 -4.48 2.49
CA VAL A 166 9.94 -4.02 3.82
C VAL A 166 9.01 -4.53 4.93
N ASP A 167 7.80 -4.98 4.60
CA ASP A 167 6.85 -5.54 5.55
C ASP A 167 7.41 -6.82 6.23
N ALA A 168 8.33 -7.54 5.59
CA ALA A 168 9.01 -8.67 6.20
C ALA A 168 9.76 -8.29 7.49
N ARG A 169 10.42 -7.13 7.49
CA ARG A 169 11.16 -6.63 8.66
C ARG A 169 10.23 -6.23 9.79
N HIS A 170 9.05 -5.69 9.47
CA HIS A 170 8.01 -5.45 10.46
C HIS A 170 7.49 -6.75 11.06
N VAL A 171 7.23 -7.76 10.22
CA VAL A 171 6.77 -9.07 10.69
C VAL A 171 7.82 -9.75 11.56
N ASP A 172 9.11 -9.60 11.28
CA ASP A 172 10.18 -10.14 12.14
C ASP A 172 10.13 -9.53 13.56
N LEU A 173 9.88 -8.22 13.68
CA LEU A 173 9.71 -7.55 14.97
C LEU A 173 8.42 -7.98 15.68
N ILE A 174 7.31 -8.11 14.96
CA ILE A 174 6.04 -8.58 15.52
C ILE A 174 6.17 -10.02 16.02
N ARG A 175 6.85 -10.89 15.26
CA ARG A 175 7.12 -12.29 15.64
C ARG A 175 7.99 -12.38 16.91
N ALA A 176 8.88 -11.41 17.14
CA ALA A 176 9.70 -11.37 18.35
C ALA A 176 8.87 -11.05 19.61
N LEU A 177 7.70 -10.43 19.48
CA LEU A 177 6.82 -10.15 20.62
C LEU A 177 6.05 -11.39 21.09
N ARG A 178 5.56 -12.22 20.15
CA ARG A 178 4.70 -13.37 20.43
C ARG A 178 4.54 -14.31 19.22
N PRO A 179 4.03 -15.54 19.40
CA PRO A 179 3.68 -16.43 18.30
C PRO A 179 2.65 -15.81 17.34
N VAL A 180 2.88 -15.96 16.04
CA VAL A 180 2.04 -15.45 14.95
C VAL A 180 1.78 -16.51 13.89
N THR A 181 0.68 -16.38 13.15
CA THR A 181 0.37 -17.20 11.98
C THR A 181 0.66 -16.39 10.71
N GLU A 182 1.69 -16.80 9.96
CA GLU A 182 2.18 -16.06 8.79
C GLU A 182 1.55 -16.59 7.48
N PHE A 183 0.78 -15.75 6.80
CA PHE A 183 0.30 -15.97 5.44
C PHE A 183 1.21 -15.20 4.47
N ARG A 184 2.30 -15.84 4.06
CA ARG A 184 3.27 -15.24 3.14
C ARG A 184 2.69 -15.14 1.73
N LEU A 185 2.72 -13.93 1.17
CA LEU A 185 2.20 -13.58 -0.16
C LEU A 185 3.34 -13.02 -1.03
N PRO A 186 4.23 -13.87 -1.58
CA PRO A 186 5.37 -13.41 -2.37
C PRO A 186 4.99 -12.43 -3.49
N PHE A 187 5.63 -11.27 -3.47
CA PHE A 187 5.46 -10.20 -4.45
C PHE A 187 4.06 -9.56 -4.43
N SER A 188 3.29 -9.68 -3.35
CA SER A 188 1.99 -8.98 -3.22
C SER A 188 2.13 -7.47 -3.03
N GLY A 189 3.31 -6.97 -2.67
CA GLY A 189 3.55 -5.56 -2.39
C GLY A 189 2.88 -5.07 -1.11
N HIS A 190 2.80 -3.74 -0.99
CA HIS A 190 2.20 -3.06 0.14
C HIS A 190 1.09 -2.09 -0.30
N PRO A 191 -0.12 -2.15 0.31
CA PRO A 191 -0.60 -3.27 1.11
C PRO A 191 -0.89 -4.49 0.22
N SER A 192 -0.89 -5.68 0.81
CA SER A 192 -1.16 -6.94 0.09
C SER A 192 -2.62 -7.14 -0.32
N GLY A 193 -3.52 -6.22 0.08
CA GLY A 193 -4.95 -6.28 -0.22
C GLY A 193 -5.27 -6.28 -1.71
N ASP A 194 -4.60 -5.43 -2.51
CA ASP A 194 -4.86 -5.34 -3.95
C ASP A 194 -4.46 -6.60 -4.70
N PHE A 195 -3.34 -7.22 -4.31
CA PHE A 195 -2.94 -8.53 -4.80
C PHE A 195 -4.02 -9.58 -4.51
N LEU A 196 -4.56 -9.61 -3.29
CA LEU A 196 -5.61 -10.55 -2.91
C LEU A 196 -6.93 -10.29 -3.64
N LYS A 197 -7.27 -9.02 -3.93
CA LYS A 197 -8.43 -8.65 -4.76
C LYS A 197 -8.25 -9.12 -6.21
N GLN A 198 -7.13 -8.78 -6.84
CA GLN A 198 -6.81 -9.15 -8.22
C GLN A 198 -6.75 -10.68 -8.42
N THR A 199 -6.35 -11.43 -7.38
CA THR A 199 -6.35 -12.89 -7.40
C THR A 199 -7.68 -13.53 -6.97
N ARG A 200 -8.69 -12.73 -6.58
CA ARG A 200 -9.97 -13.20 -6.03
C ARG A 200 -9.78 -14.16 -4.85
N LEU A 201 -8.83 -13.84 -3.98
CA LEU A 201 -8.53 -14.59 -2.75
C LEU A 201 -8.92 -13.83 -1.49
N LEU A 202 -9.06 -12.50 -1.56
CA LEU A 202 -9.35 -11.66 -0.39
C LEU A 202 -10.59 -12.14 0.37
N SER A 203 -11.75 -12.18 -0.30
CA SER A 203 -13.02 -12.57 0.34
C SER A 203 -12.94 -13.95 0.96
N LYS A 204 -12.41 -14.94 0.23
CA LYS A 204 -12.27 -16.32 0.72
C LYS A 204 -11.39 -16.36 1.98
N MET A 205 -10.25 -15.67 1.97
CA MET A 205 -9.31 -15.67 3.10
C MET A 205 -9.92 -14.97 4.31
N VAL A 206 -10.49 -13.77 4.14
CA VAL A 206 -11.07 -13.01 5.24
C VAL A 206 -12.24 -13.78 5.86
N LEU A 207 -13.23 -14.23 5.07
CA LEU A 207 -14.37 -14.99 5.60
C LEU A 207 -13.95 -16.27 6.32
N THR A 208 -12.91 -16.96 5.82
CA THR A 208 -12.38 -18.14 6.51
C THR A 208 -11.81 -17.77 7.87
N LEU A 209 -10.96 -16.73 7.93
CA LEU A 209 -10.28 -16.29 9.15
C LEU A 209 -11.18 -15.60 10.17
N LEU A 210 -12.32 -15.05 9.73
CA LEU A 210 -13.36 -14.54 10.61
C LEU A 210 -14.00 -15.68 11.42
N ARG A 211 -14.30 -16.80 10.75
CA ARG A 211 -15.05 -17.92 11.35
C ARG A 211 -14.16 -18.91 12.10
N LYS A 212 -12.94 -19.14 11.61
CA LYS A 212 -12.07 -20.18 12.14
C LYS A 212 -10.59 -19.90 11.91
N ASP A 213 -9.79 -20.62 12.64
CA ASP A 213 -8.36 -20.70 12.39
C ASP A 213 -8.08 -21.42 11.07
N ALA A 214 -7.09 -20.93 10.33
CA ALA A 214 -6.66 -21.55 9.08
C ALA A 214 -5.15 -21.79 9.08
N ASP A 215 -4.73 -22.92 8.54
CA ASP A 215 -3.34 -23.19 8.22
C ASP A 215 -2.93 -22.37 6.99
N PRO A 216 -1.86 -21.55 7.04
CA PRO A 216 -1.30 -20.89 5.88
C PRO A 216 -1.06 -21.80 4.68
N ALA A 217 -0.72 -23.07 4.88
CA ALA A 217 -0.52 -24.04 3.80
C ALA A 217 -1.77 -24.20 2.91
N SER A 218 -2.97 -24.10 3.50
CA SER A 218 -4.24 -24.23 2.78
C SER A 218 -4.44 -23.20 1.67
N PHE A 219 -3.81 -22.01 1.79
CA PHE A 219 -3.90 -20.95 0.78
C PHE A 219 -2.71 -20.91 -0.18
N ARG A 220 -1.57 -21.57 0.13
CA ARG A 220 -0.36 -21.50 -0.70
C ARG A 220 -0.59 -21.95 -2.14
N SER A 221 -1.32 -23.05 -2.33
CA SER A 221 -1.64 -23.58 -3.67
C SER A 221 -2.50 -22.57 -4.46
N ALA A 222 -3.55 -22.04 -3.83
CA ALA A 222 -4.44 -21.05 -4.45
C ALA A 222 -3.69 -19.76 -4.86
N VAL A 223 -2.82 -19.25 -3.98
CA VAL A 223 -1.95 -18.10 -4.27
C VAL A 223 -1.03 -18.42 -5.45
N ARG A 224 -0.36 -19.58 -5.46
CA ARG A 224 0.55 -19.99 -6.54
C ARG A 224 -0.13 -20.06 -7.89
N CYS A 225 -1.34 -20.63 -7.96
CA CYS A 225 -2.09 -20.77 -9.20
C CYS A 225 -2.64 -19.44 -9.72
N LYS A 226 -3.02 -18.51 -8.82
CA LYS A 226 -3.69 -17.27 -9.22
C LYS A 226 -2.78 -16.05 -9.31
N ARG A 227 -1.58 -16.05 -8.70
CA ARG A 227 -0.69 -14.86 -8.63
C ARG A 227 -0.38 -14.21 -9.97
N ARG A 228 -0.27 -14.98 -11.05
CA ARG A 228 0.03 -14.47 -12.40
C ARG A 228 -1.11 -13.61 -12.99
N ARG A 229 -2.30 -13.62 -12.39
CA ARG A 229 -3.43 -12.73 -12.75
C ARG A 229 -3.32 -11.34 -12.15
N SER A 230 -2.40 -11.14 -11.20
CA SER A 230 -2.22 -9.86 -10.52
C SER A 230 -1.17 -9.02 -11.23
N ALA A 231 -1.56 -7.81 -11.66
CA ALA A 231 -0.62 -6.84 -12.19
C ALA A 231 0.36 -6.37 -11.10
N THR A 232 -0.12 -6.24 -9.86
CA THR A 232 0.72 -5.93 -8.68
C THR A 232 1.82 -6.97 -8.48
N TYR A 233 1.49 -8.27 -8.60
CA TYR A 233 2.47 -9.35 -8.52
C TYR A 233 3.62 -9.17 -9.52
N TRP A 234 3.28 -8.94 -10.78
CA TRP A 234 4.27 -8.76 -11.83
C TRP A 234 5.11 -7.51 -11.62
N ARG A 235 4.50 -6.41 -11.17
CA ARG A 235 5.21 -5.16 -10.85
C ARG A 235 6.21 -5.33 -9.71
N GLN A 236 5.85 -6.05 -8.66
CA GLN A 236 6.73 -6.28 -7.50
C GLN A 236 7.83 -7.29 -7.82
N LEU A 237 7.50 -8.34 -8.58
CA LEU A 237 8.50 -9.28 -9.11
C LEU A 237 9.53 -8.55 -9.97
N ALA A 238 9.09 -7.65 -10.86
CA ALA A 238 9.99 -6.82 -11.67
C ALA A 238 10.94 -5.98 -10.81
N ARG A 239 10.43 -5.35 -9.74
CA ARG A 239 11.24 -4.57 -8.79
C ARG A 239 12.34 -5.42 -8.16
N VAL A 240 12.00 -6.60 -7.65
CA VAL A 240 12.96 -7.49 -7.00
C VAL A 240 13.99 -8.02 -8.00
N LEU A 241 13.58 -8.38 -9.21
CA LEU A 241 14.50 -8.81 -10.28
C LEU A 241 15.47 -7.69 -10.70
N ALA A 242 15.00 -6.44 -10.74
CA ALA A 242 15.85 -5.29 -11.05
C ALA A 242 16.91 -5.04 -9.98
N ILE A 243 16.56 -5.19 -8.69
CA ILE A 243 17.49 -5.12 -7.55
C ILE A 243 18.52 -6.25 -7.61
N ARG A 244 18.07 -7.47 -7.98
CA ARG A 244 18.94 -8.64 -8.20
C ARG A 244 19.75 -8.59 -9.50
N GLN A 245 19.85 -7.42 -10.13
CA GLN A 245 20.63 -7.19 -11.36
C GLN A 245 20.24 -8.11 -12.52
N ASN A 246 18.96 -8.51 -12.61
CA ASN A 246 18.42 -9.24 -13.76
C ASN A 246 17.42 -8.35 -14.53
N PRO A 247 17.90 -7.33 -15.26
CA PRO A 247 17.02 -6.33 -15.87
C PRO A 247 16.20 -6.89 -17.02
N ALA A 248 16.67 -7.93 -17.72
CA ALA A 248 15.91 -8.60 -18.78
C ALA A 248 14.67 -9.33 -18.23
N ALA A 249 14.83 -10.10 -17.14
CA ALA A 249 13.68 -10.74 -16.48
C ALA A 249 12.75 -9.70 -15.84
N ALA A 250 13.31 -8.62 -15.26
CA ALA A 250 12.53 -7.51 -14.74
C ALA A 250 11.68 -6.85 -15.83
N MET A 251 12.23 -6.64 -17.04
CA MET A 251 11.50 -6.08 -18.17
C MET A 251 10.34 -6.98 -18.59
N ARG A 252 10.57 -8.30 -18.71
CA ARG A 252 9.49 -9.26 -19.01
C ARG A 252 8.37 -9.21 -17.98
N ALA A 253 8.72 -9.19 -16.69
CA ALA A 253 7.73 -9.09 -15.62
C ALA A 253 6.96 -7.75 -15.67
N LEU A 254 7.66 -6.64 -15.90
CA LEU A 254 7.03 -5.32 -15.94
C LEU A 254 6.12 -5.15 -17.16
N THR A 255 6.47 -5.73 -18.30
CA THR A 255 5.61 -5.80 -19.48
C THR A 255 4.32 -6.58 -19.18
N GLN A 256 4.38 -7.68 -18.42
CA GLN A 256 3.17 -8.39 -17.97
C GLN A 256 2.28 -7.51 -17.06
N ALA A 257 2.89 -6.73 -16.16
CA ALA A 257 2.16 -5.79 -15.31
C ALA A 257 1.41 -4.73 -16.15
N VAL A 258 2.08 -4.16 -17.16
CA VAL A 258 1.45 -3.19 -18.08
C VAL A 258 0.35 -3.84 -18.92
N MET A 259 0.52 -5.06 -19.41
CA MET A 259 -0.55 -5.74 -20.18
C MET A 259 -1.81 -6.00 -19.34
N LEU A 260 -1.65 -6.32 -18.06
CA LEU A 260 -2.79 -6.55 -17.16
C LEU A 260 -3.44 -5.25 -16.67
N ALA A 261 -2.71 -4.13 -16.69
CA ALA A 261 -3.19 -2.83 -16.23
C ALA A 261 -2.60 -1.69 -17.09
N PRO A 262 -3.02 -1.56 -18.37
CA PRO A 262 -2.38 -0.64 -19.32
C PRO A 262 -2.57 0.84 -18.95
N ALA A 263 -3.66 1.16 -18.25
CA ALA A 263 -3.96 2.51 -17.74
C ALA A 263 -3.19 2.87 -16.46
N ASN A 264 -2.45 1.93 -15.86
CA ASN A 264 -1.68 2.22 -14.65
C ASN A 264 -0.40 2.99 -15.00
N LEU A 265 -0.41 4.29 -14.75
CA LEU A 265 0.70 5.19 -15.10
C LEU A 265 1.99 4.86 -14.36
N ASP A 266 1.91 4.36 -13.12
CA ASP A 266 3.10 3.95 -12.37
C ASP A 266 3.81 2.75 -13.03
N TYR A 267 3.06 1.87 -13.68
CA TYR A 267 3.63 0.71 -14.38
C TYR A 267 4.25 1.14 -15.71
N GLN A 268 3.60 2.05 -16.43
CA GLN A 268 4.14 2.68 -17.64
C GLN A 268 5.45 3.41 -17.32
N TYR A 269 5.42 4.28 -16.32
CA TYR A 269 6.57 5.05 -15.88
C TYR A 269 7.73 4.16 -15.42
N ALA A 270 7.45 3.14 -14.60
CA ALA A 270 8.48 2.17 -14.18
C ALA A 270 9.09 1.41 -15.36
N ARG A 271 8.28 1.07 -16.38
CA ARG A 271 8.78 0.41 -17.60
C ARG A 271 9.68 1.34 -18.38
N GLY A 272 9.31 2.61 -18.53
CA GLY A 272 10.16 3.63 -19.15
C GLY A 272 11.50 3.77 -18.44
N GLN A 273 11.51 3.82 -17.11
CA GLN A 273 12.75 3.87 -16.33
C GLN A 273 13.65 2.65 -16.54
N LEU A 274 13.07 1.45 -16.56
CA LEU A 274 13.84 0.23 -16.81
C LEU A 274 14.34 0.14 -18.26
N ALA A 275 13.53 0.59 -19.22
CA ALA A 275 13.91 0.68 -20.63
C ALA A 275 15.10 1.64 -20.83
N MET A 276 15.09 2.79 -20.15
CA MET A 276 16.25 3.70 -20.12
C MET A 276 17.52 3.01 -19.61
N LYS A 277 17.42 2.24 -18.51
CA LYS A 277 18.55 1.49 -17.96
C LYS A 277 19.08 0.43 -18.93
N LEU A 278 18.18 -0.19 -19.70
CA LEU A 278 18.49 -1.17 -20.74
C LEU A 278 18.89 -0.54 -22.09
N ARG A 279 18.87 0.78 -22.20
CA ARG A 279 19.11 1.55 -23.44
C ARG A 279 18.12 1.25 -24.58
N ASP A 280 16.96 0.70 -24.24
CA ASP A 280 15.83 0.60 -25.17
C ASP A 280 15.09 1.95 -25.17
N TYR A 281 15.69 2.93 -25.84
CA TYR A 281 15.18 4.30 -25.83
C TYR A 281 13.83 4.42 -26.56
N SER A 282 13.56 3.56 -27.55
CA SER A 282 12.27 3.50 -28.23
C SER A 282 11.16 3.09 -27.28
N LEU A 283 11.35 2.02 -26.51
CA LEU A 283 10.37 1.59 -25.50
C LEU A 283 10.26 2.60 -24.35
N ALA A 284 11.37 3.25 -23.99
CA ALA A 284 11.36 4.29 -22.97
C ALA A 284 10.49 5.49 -23.37
N VAL A 285 10.68 6.00 -24.58
CA VAL A 285 9.87 7.09 -25.15
C VAL A 285 8.39 6.68 -25.14
N TRP A 286 8.05 5.52 -25.71
CA TRP A 286 6.66 5.07 -25.77
C TRP A 286 6.02 4.94 -24.38
N SER A 287 6.75 4.39 -23.41
CA SER A 287 6.24 4.22 -22.05
C SER A 287 6.07 5.56 -21.31
N PHE A 288 6.96 6.53 -21.54
CA PHE A 288 6.83 7.86 -20.93
C PHE A 288 5.77 8.72 -21.63
N GLU A 289 5.59 8.60 -22.95
CA GLU A 289 4.47 9.24 -23.67
C GLU A 289 3.13 8.77 -23.10
N ALA A 290 2.97 7.46 -22.85
CA ALA A 290 1.77 6.93 -22.20
C ALA A 290 1.56 7.49 -20.79
N ALA A 291 2.62 7.67 -20.01
CA ALA A 291 2.54 8.27 -18.67
C ALA A 291 2.17 9.75 -18.73
N VAL A 292 2.74 10.53 -19.66
CA VAL A 292 2.41 11.94 -19.91
C VAL A 292 0.96 12.08 -20.38
N ALA A 293 0.51 11.24 -21.30
CA ALA A 293 -0.87 11.28 -21.80
C ALA A 293 -1.91 11.08 -20.67
N GLY A 294 -1.62 10.20 -19.71
CA GLY A 294 -2.51 9.97 -18.57
C GLY A 294 -2.42 11.00 -17.45
N ALA A 295 -1.31 11.73 -17.34
CA ALA A 295 -1.10 12.76 -16.33
C ALA A 295 -0.29 13.94 -16.92
N PRO A 296 -0.89 14.77 -17.77
CA PRO A 296 -0.18 15.80 -18.51
C PRO A 296 0.40 16.91 -17.62
N MET A 297 -0.12 17.07 -16.40
CA MET A 297 0.36 18.05 -15.42
C MET A 297 1.51 17.52 -14.53
N ASN A 298 2.05 16.34 -14.82
CA ASN A 298 3.16 15.78 -14.05
C ASN A 298 4.51 16.17 -14.66
N ALA A 299 5.16 17.19 -14.09
CA ALA A 299 6.46 17.69 -14.54
C ALA A 299 7.53 16.59 -14.65
N ARG A 300 7.55 15.64 -13.71
CA ARG A 300 8.51 14.53 -13.69
C ARG A 300 8.33 13.59 -14.88
N TYR A 301 7.11 13.39 -15.37
CA TYR A 301 6.85 12.56 -16.55
C TYR A 301 7.39 13.22 -17.82
N HIS A 302 7.14 14.52 -17.99
CA HIS A 302 7.71 15.32 -19.08
C HIS A 302 9.24 15.32 -19.06
N TYR A 303 9.85 15.50 -17.89
CA TYR A 303 11.31 15.46 -17.77
C TYR A 303 11.90 14.11 -18.18
N ASN A 304 11.30 13.00 -17.75
CA ASN A 304 11.81 11.67 -18.13
C ASN A 304 11.54 11.33 -19.59
N LEU A 305 10.43 11.82 -20.17
CA LEU A 305 10.20 11.76 -21.61
C LEU A 305 11.31 12.52 -22.37
N ALA A 306 11.64 13.75 -21.95
CA ALA A 306 12.72 14.53 -22.56
C ALA A 306 14.07 13.80 -22.52
N ARG A 307 14.40 13.17 -21.39
CA ARG A 307 15.62 12.36 -21.25
C ARG A 307 15.64 11.17 -22.21
N ALA A 308 14.51 10.48 -22.37
CA ALA A 308 14.39 9.37 -23.30
C ALA A 308 14.48 9.81 -24.76
N LEU A 309 13.81 10.90 -25.13
CA LEU A 309 13.86 11.49 -26.47
C LEU A 309 15.28 11.94 -26.83
N ARG A 310 15.99 12.58 -25.90
CA ARG A 310 17.40 12.94 -26.07
C ARG A 310 18.26 11.71 -26.33
N ALA A 311 18.11 10.66 -25.53
CA ALA A 311 18.87 9.43 -25.68
C ALA A 311 18.56 8.70 -27.00
N ALA A 312 17.32 8.83 -27.51
CA ALA A 312 16.90 8.39 -28.83
C ALA A 312 17.36 9.31 -29.98
N GLY A 313 18.10 10.39 -29.71
CA GLY A 313 18.54 11.36 -30.72
C GLY A 313 17.45 12.34 -31.20
N LYS A 314 16.25 12.28 -30.63
CA LYS A 314 15.10 13.15 -30.94
C LYS A 314 15.20 14.47 -30.18
N ARG A 315 16.15 15.30 -30.59
CA ARG A 315 16.53 16.54 -29.89
C ARG A 315 15.38 17.55 -29.75
N GLU A 316 14.70 17.93 -30.84
CA GLU A 316 13.66 18.97 -30.78
C GLU A 316 12.47 18.53 -29.91
N PRO A 317 11.91 17.30 -30.08
CA PRO A 317 10.90 16.80 -29.14
C PRO A 317 11.38 16.76 -27.68
N ALA A 318 12.67 16.50 -27.44
CA ALA A 318 13.23 16.52 -26.09
C ALA A 318 13.22 17.94 -25.48
N LEU A 319 13.52 18.97 -26.29
CA LEU A 319 13.47 20.36 -25.86
C LEU A 319 12.04 20.77 -25.48
N ASP A 320 11.05 20.35 -26.27
CA ASP A 320 9.65 20.67 -25.98
C ASP A 320 9.17 19.97 -24.71
N ALA A 321 9.49 18.69 -24.53
CA ALA A 321 9.14 17.96 -23.32
C ALA A 321 9.78 18.57 -22.05
N VAL A 322 11.06 18.97 -22.08
CA VAL A 322 11.68 19.60 -20.90
C VAL A 322 11.15 21.01 -20.63
N ARG A 323 10.76 21.77 -21.67
CA ARG A 323 10.08 23.06 -21.49
C ARG A 323 8.74 22.90 -20.78
N GLN A 324 7.96 21.86 -21.11
CA GLN A 324 6.74 21.53 -20.38
C GLN A 324 7.03 21.16 -18.92
N ALA A 325 8.10 20.40 -18.66
CA ALA A 325 8.51 20.10 -17.29
C ALA A 325 8.83 21.36 -16.47
N ILE A 326 9.57 22.31 -17.06
CA ILE A 326 9.91 23.60 -16.42
C ILE A 326 8.67 24.46 -16.19
N LEU A 327 7.73 24.51 -17.15
CA LEU A 327 6.49 25.26 -17.00
C LEU A 327 5.65 24.76 -15.82
N LEU A 328 5.63 23.44 -15.60
CA LEU A 328 4.85 22.80 -14.54
C LEU A 328 5.55 22.87 -13.17
N ASP A 329 6.87 22.74 -13.14
CA ASP A 329 7.67 22.77 -11.92
C ASP A 329 9.11 23.19 -12.26
N PRO A 330 9.47 24.47 -12.07
CA PRO A 330 10.82 24.94 -12.35
C PRO A 330 11.85 24.30 -11.41
N ARG A 331 12.78 23.52 -11.98
CA ARG A 331 13.91 22.90 -11.26
C ARG A 331 15.22 23.05 -12.02
N ASP A 332 16.32 23.21 -11.29
CA ASP A 332 17.67 23.33 -11.87
C ASP A 332 18.05 22.13 -12.75
N GLU A 333 17.65 20.91 -12.36
CA GLU A 333 17.90 19.69 -13.14
C GLU A 333 17.23 19.70 -14.52
N TYR A 334 16.13 20.44 -14.68
CA TYR A 334 15.41 20.58 -15.94
C TYR A 334 16.10 21.62 -16.83
N SER A 335 16.48 22.76 -16.26
CA SER A 335 17.26 23.81 -16.94
C SER A 335 18.60 23.28 -17.46
N GLY A 336 19.31 22.49 -16.65
CA GLY A 336 20.56 21.86 -17.06
C GLY A 336 20.40 20.90 -18.26
N LEU A 337 19.24 20.26 -18.42
CA LEU A 337 18.97 19.42 -19.60
C LEU A 337 18.74 20.27 -20.86
N VAL A 338 18.10 21.44 -20.74
CA VAL A 338 17.94 22.38 -21.86
C VAL A 338 19.30 22.84 -22.37
N GLU A 339 20.20 23.26 -21.48
CA GLU A 339 21.54 23.71 -21.86
C GLU A 339 22.33 22.63 -22.59
N GLN A 340 22.28 21.39 -22.08
CA GLN A 340 22.92 20.23 -22.71
C GLN A 340 22.39 19.98 -24.11
N LEU A 341 21.07 20.05 -24.28
CA LEU A 341 20.42 19.93 -25.58
C LEU A 341 20.86 21.07 -26.50
N VAL A 342 20.76 22.34 -26.10
CA VAL A 342 21.16 23.50 -26.91
C VAL A 342 22.61 23.39 -27.39
N LYS A 343 23.56 23.12 -26.47
CA LYS A 343 25.00 22.98 -26.76
C LYS A 343 25.30 21.87 -27.77
N ALA A 344 24.62 20.73 -27.68
CA ALA A 344 24.81 19.62 -28.61
C ALA A 344 24.45 19.95 -30.07
N GLY A 345 23.67 21.01 -30.31
CA GLY A 345 23.19 21.38 -31.65
C GLY A 345 24.10 22.38 -32.33
N ARG A 346 24.68 23.28 -31.52
CA ARG A 346 25.71 24.22 -31.99
C ARG A 346 26.95 23.48 -32.51
N LYS A 347 27.28 22.30 -31.95
CA LYS A 347 28.38 21.45 -32.42
C LYS A 347 28.13 20.72 -33.75
N ARG A 348 26.91 20.74 -34.29
CA ARG A 348 26.55 20.12 -35.58
C ARG A 348 26.25 21.16 -36.68
N GLY A 349 26.50 22.45 -36.45
CA GLY A 349 26.48 23.49 -37.49
C GLY A 349 27.59 23.27 -38.53
N PRO A 350 27.45 23.79 -39.76
CA PRO A 350 28.15 23.28 -40.94
C PRO A 350 29.67 23.30 -40.76
N ALA A 351 30.30 22.16 -41.05
CA ALA A 351 31.72 22.16 -41.39
C ALA A 351 31.84 23.06 -42.63
N THR A 352 32.47 24.21 -42.45
CA THR A 352 32.88 25.09 -43.54
C THR A 352 33.83 24.28 -44.42
N THR A 353 33.33 23.80 -45.55
CA THR A 353 34.16 23.32 -46.66
C THR A 353 34.86 24.54 -47.24
N SER A 354 36.14 24.68 -46.93
CA SER A 354 37.08 25.58 -47.58
C SER A 354 37.49 25.05 -48.94
#